data_AF-A0AA50WT27-F1
#
_entry.id   AF-A0AA50WT27-F1
#
_cell.length_a   1.000
_cell.length_b   1.000
_cell.length_c   1.000
_cell.angle_alpha   90.00
_cell.angle_beta   90.00
_cell.angle_gamma   90.00
#
_symmetry.space_group_name_H-M   'P 1'
#
loop_
_entity.id
_entity.type
_entity.pdbx_description
1 polymer ?
#
loop_
_entity_poly.entity_id
_entity_poly.type
_entity_poly.pdbx_seq_one_letter_code
_entity_poly.pdbx_strand_id
1 'polypeptide(L)'
;RFSSFVQMRGSIPSFWSQDISKMVPKPAIMIDRSDPFAEIPAKHFNNLMRRYGSPIMILNLVKKREKKKHESLLTDVISNAVKYLNQFLPPENAIQYFHLD
;
A
#
# COMPACT_ATOMS: atom_id res chain seq x y z
N ARG A 1 -26.62 9.66 22.73
CA ARG A 1 -25.19 9.35 22.46
C ARG A 1 -25.02 9.30 20.95
N PHE A 2 -23.96 9.92 20.42
CA PHE A 2 -23.63 9.88 19.00
C PHE A 2 -22.29 9.18 18.81
N SER A 3 -22.17 8.40 17.74
CA SER A 3 -20.97 7.63 17.39
C SER A 3 -20.62 7.84 15.92
N SER A 4 -19.34 7.71 15.57
CA SER A 4 -18.85 7.77 14.19
C SER A 4 -17.72 6.75 13.99
N PHE A 5 -17.59 6.24 12.77
CA PHE A 5 -16.55 5.31 12.36
C PHE A 5 -16.14 5.62 10.92
N VAL A 6 -14.83 5.65 10.65
CA VAL A 6 -14.28 6.06 9.35
C VAL A 6 -13.35 4.97 8.82
N GLN A 7 -13.50 4.67 7.53
CA GLN A 7 -12.58 3.83 6.77
C GLN A 7 -12.10 4.58 5.53
N MET A 8 -10.86 4.35 5.13
CA MET A 8 -10.23 5.01 3.99
C MET A 8 -9.91 4.00 2.90
N ARG A 9 -10.10 4.41 1.64
CA ARG A 9 -9.66 3.66 0.45
C ARG A 9 -8.79 4.58 -0.40
N GLY A 10 -7.64 4.08 -0.85
CA GLY A 10 -6.70 4.83 -1.66
C GLY A 10 -5.86 3.95 -2.57
N SER A 11 -5.08 4.59 -3.44
CA SER A 11 -4.06 3.93 -4.24
C SER A 11 -2.90 3.44 -3.35
N ILE A 12 -2.15 2.45 -3.83
CA ILE A 12 -0.91 2.02 -3.19
C ILE A 12 0.11 3.17 -3.23
N PRO A 13 0.69 3.59 -2.09
CA PRO A 13 1.59 4.74 -2.03
C PRO A 13 2.97 4.40 -2.60
N SER A 14 3.07 4.32 -3.93
CA SER A 14 4.31 4.12 -4.67
C SER A 14 4.25 4.78 -6.05
N PHE A 15 5.38 4.88 -6.74
CA PHE A 15 5.42 5.30 -8.15
C PHE A 15 5.16 4.09 -9.05
N TRP A 16 3.91 3.98 -9.50
CA TRP A 16 3.51 2.97 -10.47
C TRP A 16 2.58 3.59 -11.52
N SER A 17 2.61 3.02 -12.71
CA SER A 17 1.80 3.47 -13.83
C SER A 17 1.19 2.30 -14.59
N GLN A 18 0.20 2.64 -15.41
CA GLN A 18 -0.36 1.78 -16.42
C GLN A 18 -0.31 2.54 -17.75
N ASP A 19 0.22 1.90 -18.79
CA ASP A 19 0.18 2.47 -20.13
C ASP A 19 -1.25 2.39 -20.68
N ILE A 20 -1.93 3.53 -20.66
CA ILE A 20 -3.30 3.70 -21.17
C ILE A 20 -3.34 4.09 -22.65
N SER A 21 -2.20 4.30 -23.31
CA SER A 21 -2.16 4.68 -24.73
C SER A 21 -2.65 3.56 -25.64
N LYS A 22 -2.47 2.30 -25.21
CA LYS A 22 -2.98 1.12 -25.89
C LYS A 22 -4.29 0.71 -25.23
N MET A 23 -5.39 0.72 -25.97
CA MET A 23 -6.67 0.18 -25.50
C MET A 23 -6.58 -1.35 -25.39
N VAL A 24 -6.04 -1.83 -24.28
CA VAL A 24 -5.97 -3.26 -23.93
C VAL A 24 -6.84 -3.55 -22.70
N PRO A 25 -7.50 -4.72 -22.61
CA PRO A 25 -8.41 -5.03 -21.50
C PRO A 25 -7.78 -4.99 -20.11
N LYS A 26 -6.46 -5.27 -19.99
CA LYS A 26 -5.73 -5.21 -18.72
C LYS A 26 -4.35 -4.56 -18.94
N PRO A 27 -4.25 -3.23 -18.87
CA PRO A 27 -2.98 -2.52 -19.02
C PRO A 27 -1.94 -3.02 -18.03
N ALA A 28 -0.71 -3.24 -18.51
CA ALA A 28 0.39 -3.70 -17.67
C ALA A 28 0.69 -2.69 -16.57
N ILE A 29 0.91 -3.16 -15.35
CA ILE A 29 1.36 -2.33 -14.22
C ILE A 29 2.88 -2.29 -14.26
N MET A 30 3.44 -1.09 -14.23
CA MET A 30 4.88 -0.83 -14.17
C MET A 30 5.21 -0.10 -12.88
N ILE A 31 6.33 -0.47 -12.25
CA ILE A 31 6.89 0.29 -11.12
C ILE A 31 7.91 1.25 -11.71
N ASP A 32 7.54 2.53 -11.80
CA ASP A 32 8.30 3.52 -12.58
C ASP A 32 9.59 3.96 -11.88
N ARG A 33 9.58 3.94 -10.54
CA ARG A 33 10.72 4.37 -9.72
C ARG A 33 10.91 3.42 -8.55
N SER A 34 12.16 3.01 -8.36
CA SER A 34 12.56 2.28 -7.16
C SER A 34 12.62 3.22 -5.96
N ASP A 35 12.09 2.78 -4.83
CA ASP A 35 12.13 3.49 -3.55
C ASP A 35 12.70 2.56 -2.46
N PRO A 36 14.04 2.40 -2.42
CA PRO A 36 14.69 1.40 -1.55
C PRO A 36 14.54 1.71 -0.05
N PHE A 37 14.24 2.96 0.30
CA PHE A 37 14.09 3.43 1.68
C PHE A 37 12.63 3.75 2.03
N ALA A 38 11.67 3.35 1.17
CA ALA A 38 10.25 3.55 1.36
C ALA A 38 9.86 5.00 1.73
N GLU A 39 10.54 6.00 1.15
CA GLU A 39 10.33 7.41 1.47
C GLU A 39 8.90 7.87 1.14
N ILE A 40 8.34 7.39 0.02
CA ILE A 40 6.99 7.75 -0.42
C ILE A 40 5.93 7.11 0.48
N PRO A 41 5.94 5.77 0.73
CA PRO A 41 5.11 5.17 1.75
C PRO A 41 5.24 5.84 3.12
N ALA A 42 6.46 6.20 3.56
CA ALA A 42 6.69 6.85 4.84
C ALA A 42 5.95 8.19 4.94
N LYS A 43 6.09 9.06 3.94
CA LYS A 43 5.40 10.35 3.88
C LYS A 43 3.89 10.16 3.90
N HIS A 44 3.39 9.16 3.17
CA HIS A 44 1.97 8.83 3.13
C HIS A 44 1.44 8.38 4.51
N PHE A 45 2.09 7.38 5.13
CA PHE A 45 1.65 6.85 6.43
C PHE A 45 1.80 7.85 7.56
N ASN A 46 2.85 8.67 7.55
CA ASN A 46 3.01 9.77 8.51
C ASN A 46 1.86 10.80 8.38
N ASN A 47 1.41 11.11 7.16
CA ASN A 47 0.23 11.96 6.97
C ASN A 47 -1.04 11.33 7.54
N LEU A 48 -1.25 10.03 7.29
CA LEU A 48 -2.39 9.29 7.84
C LEU A 48 -2.36 9.24 9.37
N MET A 49 -1.21 8.93 9.96
CA MET A 49 -1.04 8.88 11.42
C MET A 49 -1.31 10.22 12.08
N ARG A 50 -0.91 11.33 11.46
CA ARG A 50 -1.22 12.69 11.96
C ARG A 50 -2.71 13.02 11.92
N ARG A 51 -3.46 12.46 10.96
CA ARG A 51 -4.89 12.77 10.77
C ARG A 51 -5.82 11.83 11.52
N TYR A 52 -5.46 10.56 11.60
CA TYR A 52 -6.35 9.48 12.06
C TYR A 52 -5.77 8.71 13.26
N GLY A 53 -4.54 9.01 13.68
CA GLY A 53 -3.87 8.33 14.77
C GLY A 53 -3.16 7.05 14.34
N SER A 54 -2.68 6.32 15.34
CA SER A 54 -1.88 5.10 15.22
C SER A 54 -2.54 3.98 16.04
N PRO A 55 -2.44 2.70 15.64
CA PRO A 55 -1.77 2.19 14.44
C PRO A 55 -2.59 2.33 13.16
N ILE A 56 -1.91 2.33 12.02
CA ILE A 56 -2.55 2.23 10.69
C ILE A 56 -2.73 0.75 10.35
N MET A 57 -3.95 0.37 9.97
CA MET A 57 -4.30 -0.98 9.49
C MET A 57 -4.54 -0.94 7.98
N ILE A 58 -3.79 -1.75 7.24
CA ILE A 58 -3.91 -1.91 5.79
C ILE A 58 -4.56 -3.26 5.50
N LEU A 59 -5.65 -3.24 4.74
CA LEU A 59 -6.29 -4.44 4.22
C LEU A 59 -6.04 -4.53 2.71
N ASN A 60 -5.25 -5.52 2.28
CA ASN A 60 -5.00 -5.81 0.88
C ASN A 60 -5.83 -7.02 0.42
N LEU A 61 -6.61 -6.84 -0.65
CA LEU A 61 -7.52 -7.83 -1.25
C LEU A 61 -7.06 -8.29 -2.64
N VAL A 62 -5.87 -7.91 -3.07
CA VAL A 62 -5.30 -8.34 -4.35
C VAL A 62 -5.06 -9.84 -4.30
N LYS A 63 -5.58 -10.61 -5.26
CA LYS A 63 -5.39 -12.07 -5.29
C LYS A 63 -3.90 -12.44 -5.26
N LYS A 64 -3.48 -13.34 -4.35
CA LYS A 64 -2.10 -13.85 -4.33
C LYS A 64 -1.84 -14.79 -5.50
N ARG A 65 -2.84 -15.61 -5.87
CA ARG A 65 -2.70 -16.64 -6.90
C ARG A 65 -3.15 -16.10 -8.25
N GLU A 66 -2.21 -15.51 -8.98
CA GLU A 66 -2.39 -15.12 -10.38
C GLU A 66 -1.62 -16.09 -11.30
N LYS A 67 -2.19 -16.41 -12.48
CA LYS A 67 -1.45 -17.17 -13.52
C LYS A 67 -0.26 -16.38 -14.07
N LYS A 68 -0.39 -15.05 -14.12
CA LYS A 68 0.65 -14.10 -14.51
C LYS A 68 0.64 -12.96 -13.51
N LYS A 69 1.81 -12.63 -12.94
CA LYS A 69 1.94 -11.49 -12.01
C LYS A 69 1.45 -10.21 -12.67
N HIS A 70 0.48 -9.55 -12.04
CA HIS A 70 -0.02 -8.26 -12.49
C HIS A 70 -0.22 -7.35 -11.29
N GLU A 71 -1.32 -7.52 -10.53
CA GLU A 71 -1.57 -6.69 -9.34
C GLU A 71 -0.71 -7.11 -8.14
N SER A 72 -0.27 -8.38 -8.12
CA SER A 72 0.68 -8.89 -7.13
C SER A 72 2.00 -8.10 -7.06
N LEU A 73 2.38 -7.39 -8.13
CA LEU A 73 3.53 -6.47 -8.12
C LEU A 73 3.36 -5.34 -7.09
N LEU A 74 2.14 -4.76 -7.01
CA LEU A 74 1.85 -3.70 -6.05
C LEU A 74 1.80 -4.23 -4.62
N THR A 75 1.33 -5.46 -4.45
CA THR A 75 1.39 -6.19 -3.17
C THR A 75 2.82 -6.36 -2.69
N ASP A 76 3.74 -6.76 -3.57
CA ASP A 76 5.16 -6.89 -3.25
C ASP A 76 5.75 -5.54 -2.82
N VAL A 77 5.45 -4.45 -3.55
CA VAL A 77 5.92 -3.09 -3.23
C VAL A 77 5.45 -2.63 -1.84
N ILE A 78 4.15 -2.68 -1.56
CA ILE A 78 3.62 -2.15 -0.30
C ILE A 78 4.03 -3.02 0.89
N SER A 79 4.07 -4.34 0.73
CA SER A 79 4.46 -5.24 1.81
C SER A 79 5.93 -5.07 2.19
N ASN A 80 6.82 -4.85 1.21
CA ASN A 80 8.23 -4.57 1.46
C ASN A 80 8.41 -3.20 2.13
N ALA A 81 7.68 -2.18 1.69
CA ALA A 81 7.69 -0.86 2.32
C ALA A 81 7.24 -0.94 3.80
N VAL A 82 6.13 -1.62 4.09
CA VAL A 82 5.65 -1.79 5.48
C VAL A 82 6.67 -2.52 6.34
N LYS A 83 7.26 -3.61 5.83
CA LYS A 83 8.31 -4.35 6.55
C LYS A 83 9.54 -3.49 6.83
N TYR A 84 9.94 -2.63 5.90
CA TYR A 84 11.05 -1.71 6.07
C TYR A 84 10.75 -0.66 7.15
N LEU A 85 9.60 0.02 7.03
CA LEU A 85 9.23 1.10 7.95
C LEU A 85 9.02 0.62 9.39
N ASN A 86 8.47 -0.57 9.57
CA ASN A 86 8.27 -1.17 10.89
C ASN A 86 9.58 -1.49 11.64
N GLN A 87 10.75 -1.41 11.00
CA GLN A 87 12.05 -1.50 11.70
C GLN A 87 12.35 -0.26 12.56
N PHE A 88 11.73 0.87 12.23
CA PHE A 88 11.97 2.16 12.88
C PHE A 88 10.81 2.62 13.77
N LEU A 89 9.63 2.00 13.63
CA LEU A 89 8.46 2.31 14.43
C LEU A 89 8.47 1.50 15.72
N PRO A 90 8.06 2.09 16.86
CA PRO A 90 7.88 1.33 18.08
C PRO A 90 6.72 0.32 17.89
N PRO A 91 6.74 -0.82 18.59
CA PRO A 91 5.79 -1.92 18.36
C PRO A 91 4.31 -1.51 18.40
N GLU A 92 3.95 -0.57 19.28
CA GLU A 92 2.60 -0.03 19.43
C GLU A 92 2.11 0.78 18.22
N ASN A 93 3.04 1.33 17.43
CA ASN A 93 2.77 2.13 16.24
C ASN A 93 3.09 1.40 14.94
N ALA A 94 3.49 0.13 15.02
CA ALA A 94 3.79 -0.67 13.85
C ALA A 94 2.57 -0.72 12.91
N ILE A 95 2.82 -0.46 11.63
CA ILE A 95 1.81 -0.52 10.59
C ILE A 95 1.39 -1.98 10.45
N GLN A 96 0.09 -2.23 10.60
CA GLN A 96 -0.47 -3.58 10.54
C GLN A 96 -0.92 -3.86 9.12
N TYR A 97 -0.36 -4.91 8.51
CA TYR A 97 -0.67 -5.28 7.13
C TYR A 97 -1.37 -6.64 7.10
N PHE A 98 -2.62 -6.62 6.65
CA PHE A 98 -3.45 -7.81 6.48
C PHE A 98 -3.68 -8.04 5.00
N HIS A 99 -3.56 -9.30 4.59
CA HIS A 99 -3.83 -9.71 3.22
C HIS A 99 -4.85 -10.83 3.20
N LEU A 100 -6.00 -10.58 2.58
CA LEU A 100 -7.12 -11.50 2.49
C LEU A 100 -7.30 -11.92 1.03
N ASP A 101 -7.34 -13.23 0.81
CA ASP A 101 -7.55 -13.89 -0.48
C ASP A 101 -8.99 -14.43 -0.58
#